data_AF-A0AAF1BV67-F1
#
_entry.id   AF-A0AAF1BV67-F1
#
_cell.length_a   1.000
_cell.length_b   1.000
_cell.length_c   1.000
_cell.angle_alpha   90.00
_cell.angle_beta   90.00
_cell.angle_gamma   90.00
#
_symmetry.space_group_name_H-M   'P 1'
#
loop_
_entity.id
_entity.type
_entity.pdbx_description
1 polymer ?
#
loop_
_entity_poly.entity_id
_entity_poly.type
_entity_poly.pdbx_seq_one_letter_code
_entity_poly.pdbx_strand_id
1 'polypeptide(L)'
;MIFENGERVMTYQSNKTLTDSEKELMQQKFETLKTDEIYDIVFTTSTVNILYHPTLMMDRLSMIDPSEVVLEVIEEVVGVLK
;
A
#
# COMPACT_ATOMS: atom_id res chain seq x y z
N MET A 1 0.27 20.28 -21.04
CA MET A 1 -0.75 19.86 -20.04
C MET A 1 -0.17 18.63 -19.37
N ILE A 2 0.24 18.74 -18.11
CA ILE A 2 0.73 17.60 -17.33
C ILE A 2 -0.52 16.97 -16.72
N PHE A 3 -0.83 15.75 -17.12
CA PHE A 3 -1.84 14.94 -16.45
C PHE A 3 -1.11 14.20 -15.34
N GLU A 4 -1.35 14.60 -14.09
CA GLU A 4 -1.01 13.77 -12.94
C GLU A 4 -2.00 12.59 -13.01
N ASN A 5 -1.55 11.46 -13.56
CA ASN A 5 -2.29 10.21 -13.44
C ASN A 5 -2.48 10.02 -11.95
N GLY A 6 -3.71 10.05 -11.44
CA GLY A 6 -4.03 10.11 -10.02
C GLY A 6 -3.65 8.85 -9.26
N GLU A 7 -2.38 8.46 -9.31
CA GLU A 7 -1.69 7.42 -8.56
C GLU A 7 -1.09 8.08 -7.33
N ARG A 8 -1.28 7.46 -6.16
CA ARG A 8 -0.70 7.91 -4.91
C ARG A 8 0.07 6.78 -4.26
N VAL A 9 0.98 7.18 -3.39
CA VAL A 9 1.81 6.27 -2.60
C VAL A 9 1.57 6.55 -1.13
N MET A 10 1.34 5.51 -0.35
CA MET A 10 1.42 5.57 1.11
C MET A 10 2.64 4.82 1.59
N THR A 11 3.45 5.47 2.42
CA THR A 11 4.74 4.94 2.89
C THR A 11 4.70 4.65 4.38
N TYR A 12 4.97 3.41 4.74
CA TYR A 12 5.30 3.02 6.10
C TYR A 12 6.83 2.94 6.28
N GLN A 13 7.35 3.61 7.31
CA GLN A 13 8.75 3.58 7.69
C GLN A 13 8.95 2.58 8.83
N SER A 14 9.71 1.52 8.57
CA SER A 14 10.16 0.58 9.60
C SER A 14 11.31 1.16 10.42
N ASN A 15 11.35 0.79 11.70
CA ASN A 15 12.45 1.14 12.61
C ASN A 15 13.70 0.27 12.41
N LYS A 16 13.61 -0.76 11.56
CA LYS A 16 14.71 -1.69 11.24
C LYS A 16 14.79 -1.93 9.74
N THR A 17 15.95 -2.41 9.29
CA THR A 17 16.09 -2.94 7.94
C THR A 17 15.17 -4.13 7.74
N LEU A 18 14.41 -4.12 6.66
CA LEU A 18 13.54 -5.22 6.24
C LEU A 18 14.39 -6.30 5.58
N THR A 19 14.36 -7.50 6.16
CA THR A 19 14.97 -8.70 5.57
C THR A 19 14.15 -9.18 4.38
N ASP A 20 14.76 -9.97 3.49
CA ASP A 20 14.04 -10.44 2.30
C ASP A 20 12.90 -11.41 2.66
N SER A 21 13.03 -12.20 3.73
CA SER A 21 11.94 -13.04 4.25
C SER A 21 10.77 -12.21 4.78
N GLU A 22 11.02 -11.08 5.45
CA GLU A 22 9.94 -10.19 5.91
C GLU A 22 9.22 -9.52 4.73
N LYS A 23 9.97 -9.10 3.71
CA LYS A 23 9.40 -8.56 2.46
C LYS A 23 8.54 -9.60 1.75
N GLU A 24 9.00 -10.85 1.68
CA GLU A 24 8.24 -11.94 1.05
C GLU A 24 6.94 -12.25 1.80
N LEU A 25 6.99 -12.31 3.13
CA LEU A 25 5.78 -12.48 3.97
C LEU A 25 4.78 -11.33 3.76
N MET A 26 5.27 -10.09 3.75
CA MET A 26 4.44 -8.91 3.50
C MET A 26 3.87 -8.91 2.07
N GLN A 27 4.66 -9.30 1.07
CA GLN A 27 4.19 -9.43 -0.32
C GLN A 27 3.06 -10.47 -0.41
N GLN A 28 3.24 -11.66 0.19
CA GLN A 28 2.22 -12.70 0.18
C GLN A 28 0.92 -12.22 0.84
N LYS A 29 1.02 -11.52 1.98
CA LYS A 29 -0.14 -10.89 2.61
C LYS A 29 -0.79 -9.83 1.71
N PHE A 30 0.01 -8.97 1.09
CA PHE A 30 -0.47 -7.94 0.18
C PHE A 30 -1.23 -8.55 -1.02
N GLU A 31 -0.74 -9.63 -1.63
CA GLU A 31 -1.44 -10.28 -2.75
C GLU A 31 -2.85 -10.76 -2.37
N THR A 32 -3.11 -11.05 -1.09
CA THR A 32 -4.48 -11.39 -0.62
C THR A 32 -5.40 -10.17 -0.47
N LEU A 33 -4.82 -8.97 -0.36
CA LEU A 33 -5.51 -7.70 -0.16
C LEU A 33 -5.53 -6.83 -1.41
N LYS A 34 -4.75 -7.20 -2.44
CA LYS A 34 -4.61 -6.48 -3.69
C LYS A 34 -5.95 -6.35 -4.41
N THR A 35 -6.24 -5.15 -4.89
CA THR A 35 -7.42 -4.84 -5.69
C THR A 35 -7.03 -4.03 -6.93
N ASP A 36 -8.00 -3.68 -7.78
CA ASP A 36 -7.77 -2.73 -8.88
C ASP A 36 -7.32 -1.37 -8.35
N GLU A 37 -7.83 -0.98 -7.18
CA GLU A 37 -7.56 0.30 -6.55
C GLU A 37 -6.24 0.33 -5.80
N ILE A 38 -5.84 -0.78 -5.15
CA ILE A 38 -4.59 -0.93 -4.41
C ILE A 38 -3.79 -2.03 -5.10
N TYR A 39 -2.89 -1.62 -6.00
CA TYR A 39 -2.44 -2.49 -7.09
C TYR A 39 -1.00 -2.97 -6.95
N ASP A 40 -0.17 -2.27 -6.17
CA ASP A 40 1.24 -2.67 -6.01
C ASP A 40 1.82 -2.32 -4.63
N ILE A 41 2.86 -3.05 -4.26
CA ILE A 41 3.64 -2.86 -3.05
C ILE A 41 5.13 -2.85 -3.39
N VAL A 42 5.84 -1.82 -2.93
CA VAL A 42 7.27 -1.64 -3.20
C VAL A 42 8.04 -1.54 -1.90
N PHE A 43 8.98 -2.45 -1.72
CA PHE A 43 9.87 -2.48 -0.56
C PHE A 43 11.20 -1.80 -0.83
N THR A 44 11.69 -1.06 0.16
CA THR A 44 13.08 -0.58 0.18
C THR A 44 13.85 -1.25 1.33
N THR A 45 15.02 -0.71 1.68
CA THR A 45 15.78 -1.17 2.85
C THR A 45 14.98 -1.07 4.14
N SER A 46 14.14 -0.03 4.30
CA SER A 46 13.44 0.23 5.57
C SER A 46 12.02 0.74 5.39
N THR A 47 11.49 0.77 4.17
CA THR A 47 10.13 1.25 3.92
C THR A 47 9.29 0.23 3.18
N VAL A 48 7.98 0.32 3.42
CA VAL A 48 6.94 -0.36 2.66
C VAL A 48 6.10 0.72 2.00
N ASN A 49 5.97 0.66 0.68
CA ASN A 49 5.18 1.63 -0.09
C ASN A 49 4.00 0.91 -0.73
N ILE A 50 2.78 1.37 -0.48
CA ILE A 50 1.59 0.88 -1.17
C ILE A 50 1.18 1.89 -2.25
N LEU A 51 1.00 1.40 -3.47
CA LEU A 51 0.55 2.17 -4.62
C LEU A 51 -0.94 1.95 -4.81
N TYR A 52 -1.66 3.06 -5.01
CA TYR A 52 -3.11 3.04 -5.13
C TYR A 52 -3.65 4.16 -6.04
N HIS A 53 -4.85 3.94 -6.58
CA HIS A 53 -5.60 4.87 -7.42
C HIS A 53 -6.67 5.61 -6.59
N PRO A 54 -6.35 6.72 -5.92
CA PRO A 54 -7.34 7.52 -5.17
C PRO A 54 -8.58 7.88 -5.97
N THR A 55 -8.45 8.24 -7.25
CA THR A 55 -9.61 8.60 -8.08
C THR A 55 -10.54 7.42 -8.31
N LEU A 56 -9.98 6.22 -8.50
CA LEU A 56 -10.76 5.00 -8.67
C LEU A 56 -11.46 4.61 -7.37
N MET A 57 -10.77 4.77 -6.23
CA MET A 57 -11.37 4.55 -4.90
C MET A 57 -12.51 5.53 -4.63
N MET A 58 -12.29 6.83 -4.88
CA MET A 58 -13.32 7.86 -4.67
C MET A 58 -14.57 7.60 -5.53
N ASP A 59 -14.38 7.21 -6.79
CA ASP A 59 -15.47 6.93 -7.73
C ASP A 59 -16.24 5.65 -7.38
N ARG A 60 -15.53 4.53 -7.18
CA ARG A 60 -16.15 3.22 -6.94
C ARG A 60 -16.67 3.03 -5.52
N LEU A 61 -15.95 3.54 -4.52
CA LEU A 61 -16.30 3.38 -3.10
C LEU A 61 -17.10 4.57 -2.57
N SER A 62 -17.42 5.57 -3.41
CA SER A 62 -18.14 6.79 -3.01
C SER A 62 -17.53 7.47 -1.78
N MET A 63 -16.20 7.47 -1.71
CA MET A 63 -15.45 7.99 -0.55
C MET A 63 -14.74 9.31 -0.88
N ILE A 64 -14.59 10.16 0.12
CA ILE A 64 -13.92 11.46 -0.03
C ILE A 64 -12.41 11.35 0.25
N ASP A 65 -12.01 10.44 1.14
CA ASP A 65 -10.62 10.22 1.51
C ASP A 65 -10.26 8.73 1.52
N PRO A 66 -9.50 8.24 0.52
CA PRO A 66 -9.07 6.86 0.44
C PRO A 66 -7.94 6.50 1.42
N SER A 67 -7.37 7.48 2.12
CA SER A 67 -6.21 7.28 2.98
C SER A 67 -6.46 6.28 4.10
N GLU A 68 -7.67 6.25 4.68
CA GLU A 68 -8.01 5.34 5.77
C GLU A 68 -7.98 3.88 5.32
N VAL A 69 -8.52 3.58 4.13
CA VAL A 69 -8.52 2.21 3.58
C VAL A 69 -7.11 1.75 3.25
N VAL A 70 -6.28 2.64 2.68
CA VAL A 70 -4.88 2.29 2.37
C VAL A 70 -4.07 2.10 3.66
N LEU A 71 -4.37 2.86 4.72
CA LEU A 71 -3.75 2.71 6.02
C LEU A 71 -4.08 1.34 6.64
N GLU A 72 -5.35 0.92 6.60
CA GLU A 72 -5.75 -0.42 7.07
C GLU A 72 -4.99 -1.54 6.35
N VAL A 73 -4.82 -1.42 5.02
CA VAL A 73 -4.02 -2.39 4.25
C VAL A 73 -2.56 -2.39 4.69
N ILE A 74 -1.95 -1.20 4.89
CA ILE A 74 -0.58 -1.10 5.42
C ILE A 74 -0.46 -1.79 6.78
N GLU A 75 -1.42 -1.56 7.68
CA GLU A 75 -1.40 -2.13 9.02
C GLU A 75 -1.55 -3.65 8.99
N GLU A 76 -2.42 -4.19 8.13
CA GLU A 76 -2.56 -5.63 7.94
C GLU A 76 -1.30 -6.27 7.34
N VAL A 77 -0.68 -5.61 6.36
CA VAL A 77 0.55 -6.11 5.72
C VAL A 77 1.70 -6.11 6.72
N VAL A 78 1.95 -4.99 7.41
CA VAL A 78 3.06 -4.88 8.37
C VAL A 78 2.78 -5.70 9.63
N GLY A 79 1.50 -5.91 9.97
CA GLY A 79 1.06 -6.69 11.12
C GLY A 79 1.52 -8.14 11.14
N VAL A 80 1.85 -8.73 9.98
CA VAL A 80 2.36 -10.11 9.89
C VAL A 80 3.75 -10.31 10.51
N LEU A 81 4.44 -9.20 10.83
CA LEU A 81 5.77 -9.22 11.45
C LEU A 81 5.74 -9.19 12.99
N LYS A 82 4.54 -9.11 13.59
CA LYS A 82 4.32 -9.13 15.05
C LYS A 82 4.11 -10.55 15.55
#